data_AF-A0A2N6UJP8-F1
#
_entry.id   AF-A0A2N6UJP8-F1
#
_cell.length_a   1.000
_cell.length_b   1.000
_cell.length_c   1.000
_cell.angle_alpha   90.00
_cell.angle_beta   90.00
_cell.angle_gamma   90.00
#
_symmetry.space_group_name_H-M   'P 1'
#
loop_
_entity.id
_entity.type
_entity.pdbx_description
1 polymer ?
#
loop_
_entity_poly.entity_id
_entity_poly.type
_entity_poly.pdbx_seq_one_letter_code
_entity_poly.pdbx_strand_id
1 'polypeptide(L)'
;MDDIKDIRENINKVDDKIIKLLEERFDLSKKVRAYKISHNKKVYDPIREKEILKKIQEKNPEYGKYFVKIYQEIMDQSKNLQRNDENYGLLGKKLGHSYSKIIHEKIGYYDYQYFEKNQEDLDDFFEKKDFKGINVTIPYKEKVIKYLDFVSDKAKKIGAVNTIVNKKGKLYGYNTDYYGFLYNLKKNKIDVKDKKCLILGKGASSKTVEAVLKDLGAKKIVFLSRRFKPYFKDEKNYRDFEIIVNTTPVGMYPNNGEFLDHIKLDNFKKLEGLVDLIYNPNMTRILIEAKLKNIKYACGIDMLIAQAVKASELFQDKTFDQDLITKIRNSLMKNQLNIALIGMPGSGKTSLGRILAENMKRNFIDLDLEFEKKYGNIEEFFKNYGEDKFRDKESQILKEFSKKTGQIISCGGGIVEKEENYYRLKENSIIVNVKRDLENLEIEGRPLSKKYDLEFLYNKRKDLYDKFKDLEVYNTDLDKCAKEIEEKFYENISN
;
A
#
# COMPACT_ATOMS: atom_id res chain seq x y z
N MET A 1 -22.57 -43.72 -10.19
CA MET A 1 -21.80 -42.55 -9.74
C MET A 1 -20.84 -42.25 -10.86
N ASP A 2 -20.94 -41.09 -11.48
CA ASP A 2 -19.97 -40.70 -12.52
C ASP A 2 -18.58 -40.65 -11.88
N ASP A 3 -17.57 -41.16 -12.60
CA ASP A 3 -16.17 -41.00 -12.18
C ASP A 3 -15.87 -39.49 -12.11
N ILE A 4 -15.14 -39.06 -11.08
CA ILE A 4 -14.70 -37.67 -10.93
C ILE A 4 -13.95 -37.20 -12.18
N LYS A 5 -13.30 -38.12 -12.90
CA LYS A 5 -12.63 -37.84 -14.18
C LYS A 5 -13.61 -37.42 -15.26
N ASP A 6 -14.74 -38.13 -15.39
CA ASP A 6 -15.77 -37.84 -16.40
C ASP A 6 -16.52 -36.55 -16.07
N ILE A 7 -16.80 -36.29 -14.79
CA ILE A 7 -17.39 -35.02 -14.34
C ILE A 7 -16.45 -33.85 -14.70
N ARG A 8 -15.15 -33.99 -14.43
CA ARG A 8 -14.15 -32.96 -14.77
C ARG A 8 -14.02 -32.73 -16.27
N GLU A 9 -14.09 -33.80 -17.07
CA GLU A 9 -14.05 -33.66 -18.54
C GLU A 9 -15.28 -32.91 -19.05
N ASN A 10 -16.45 -33.15 -18.46
CA ASN A 10 -17.66 -32.40 -18.77
C ASN A 10 -17.58 -30.93 -18.34
N ILE A 11 -16.97 -30.64 -17.19
CA ILE A 11 -16.67 -29.25 -16.76
C ILE A 11 -15.78 -28.55 -17.79
N ASN A 12 -14.69 -29.19 -18.23
CA ASN A 12 -13.79 -28.61 -19.23
C ASN A 12 -14.53 -28.26 -20.55
N LYS A 13 -15.43 -29.14 -21.00
CA LYS A 13 -16.27 -28.88 -22.19
C LYS A 13 -17.24 -27.71 -21.99
N VAL A 14 -17.68 -27.46 -20.76
CA VAL A 14 -18.49 -26.29 -20.41
C VAL A 14 -17.61 -25.03 -20.38
N ASP A 15 -16.41 -25.11 -19.80
CA ASP A 15 -15.47 -24.00 -19.72
C ASP A 15 -15.06 -23.51 -21.12
N ASP A 16 -14.81 -24.42 -22.06
CA ASP A 16 -14.53 -24.07 -23.47
C ASP A 16 -15.68 -23.27 -24.10
N LYS A 17 -16.94 -23.60 -23.76
CA LYS A 17 -18.11 -22.84 -24.24
C LYS A 17 -18.19 -21.48 -23.56
N ILE A 18 -17.89 -21.39 -22.27
CA ILE A 18 -17.84 -20.13 -21.53
C ILE A 18 -16.80 -19.20 -22.16
N ILE A 19 -15.60 -19.70 -22.45
CA ILE A 19 -14.52 -18.91 -23.08
C ILE A 19 -15.01 -18.33 -24.41
N LYS A 20 -15.58 -19.15 -25.30
CA LYS A 20 -16.09 -18.67 -26.60
C LYS A 20 -17.18 -17.60 -26.45
N LEU A 21 -18.10 -17.77 -25.50
CA LEU A 21 -19.15 -16.80 -25.22
C LEU A 21 -18.59 -15.49 -24.66
N LEU A 22 -17.52 -15.56 -23.86
CA LEU A 22 -16.83 -14.38 -23.35
C LEU A 22 -16.11 -13.62 -24.47
N GLU A 23 -15.41 -14.33 -25.37
CA GLU A 23 -14.77 -13.73 -26.55
C GLU A 23 -15.79 -12.98 -27.41
N GLU A 24 -16.90 -13.63 -27.77
CA GLU A 24 -17.96 -13.01 -28.57
C GLU A 24 -18.52 -11.75 -27.88
N ARG A 25 -18.78 -11.84 -26.57
CA ARG A 25 -19.26 -10.71 -25.78
C ARG A 25 -18.25 -9.56 -25.73
N PHE A 26 -16.96 -9.86 -25.64
CA PHE A 26 -15.90 -8.84 -25.64
C PHE A 26 -15.75 -8.17 -27.01
N ASP A 27 -15.90 -8.89 -28.11
CA ASP A 27 -15.92 -8.30 -29.44
C ASP A 27 -17.15 -7.41 -29.67
N LEU A 28 -18.32 -7.81 -29.17
CA LEU A 28 -19.50 -6.93 -29.13
C LEU A 28 -19.23 -5.67 -28.29
N SER A 29 -18.49 -5.78 -27.20
CA SER A 29 -18.11 -4.63 -26.36
C SER A 29 -17.21 -3.66 -27.12
N LYS A 30 -16.28 -4.15 -27.95
CA LYS A 30 -15.46 -3.31 -28.86
C LYS A 30 -16.32 -2.59 -29.91
N LYS A 31 -17.34 -3.26 -30.47
CA LYS A 31 -18.30 -2.61 -31.39
C LYS A 31 -19.11 -1.52 -30.69
N VAL A 32 -19.56 -1.76 -29.46
CA VAL A 32 -20.23 -0.75 -28.62
C VAL A 32 -19.31 0.44 -28.36
N ARG A 33 -18.00 0.22 -28.14
CA ARG A 33 -17.00 1.30 -28.05
C ARG A 33 -17.05 2.20 -29.28
N ALA A 34 -16.90 1.61 -30.47
CA ALA A 34 -16.84 2.34 -31.73
C ALA A 34 -18.10 3.19 -31.95
N TYR A 35 -19.27 2.64 -31.66
CA TYR A 35 -20.54 3.38 -31.73
C TYR A 35 -20.62 4.53 -30.71
N LYS A 36 -20.22 4.29 -29.46
CA LYS A 36 -20.24 5.32 -28.41
C LYS A 36 -19.30 6.49 -28.73
N ILE A 37 -18.12 6.20 -29.29
CA ILE A 37 -17.15 7.21 -29.75
C ILE A 37 -17.79 8.08 -30.84
N SER A 38 -18.38 7.48 -31.88
CA SER A 38 -18.95 8.23 -33.01
C SER A 38 -20.21 9.04 -32.64
N HIS A 39 -20.84 8.77 -31.50
CA HIS A 39 -22.06 9.44 -31.04
C HIS A 39 -21.87 10.21 -29.72
N ASN A 40 -20.64 10.39 -29.26
CA ASN A 40 -20.30 11.09 -28.01
C ASN A 40 -21.08 10.57 -26.77
N LYS A 41 -21.27 9.24 -26.67
CA LYS A 41 -22.02 8.58 -25.58
C LYS A 41 -21.06 8.03 -24.51
N LYS A 42 -21.49 8.02 -23.24
CA LYS A 42 -20.70 7.51 -22.11
C LYS A 42 -20.54 5.99 -22.13
N VAL A 43 -19.37 5.50 -21.68
CA VAL A 43 -19.07 4.06 -21.58
C VAL A 43 -19.88 3.39 -20.46
N TYR A 44 -19.97 4.04 -19.30
CA TYR A 44 -20.68 3.53 -18.12
C TYR A 44 -22.14 4.01 -18.08
N ASP A 45 -23.06 3.08 -17.83
CA ASP A 45 -24.50 3.34 -17.64
C ASP A 45 -24.98 2.57 -16.38
N PRO A 46 -25.05 3.25 -15.22
CA PRO A 46 -25.36 2.59 -13.95
C PRO A 46 -26.78 2.04 -13.88
N ILE A 47 -27.73 2.68 -14.57
CA ILE A 47 -29.13 2.28 -14.57
C ILE A 47 -29.25 0.96 -15.32
N ARG A 48 -28.70 0.92 -16.53
CA ARG A 48 -28.68 -0.29 -17.35
C ARG A 48 -27.94 -1.44 -16.69
N GLU A 49 -26.79 -1.19 -16.05
CA GLU A 49 -26.05 -2.25 -15.35
C GLU A 49 -26.85 -2.84 -14.18
N LYS A 50 -27.48 -1.98 -13.36
CA LYS A 50 -28.32 -2.44 -12.26
C LYS A 50 -29.50 -3.29 -12.75
N GLU A 51 -30.12 -2.89 -13.86
CA GLU A 51 -31.19 -3.65 -14.50
C GLU A 51 -30.72 -5.02 -15.01
N ILE A 52 -29.53 -5.08 -15.63
CA ILE A 52 -28.99 -6.35 -16.14
C ILE A 52 -28.65 -7.29 -14.98
N LEU A 53 -27.99 -6.80 -13.92
CA LEU A 53 -27.64 -7.61 -12.76
C LEU A 53 -28.88 -8.15 -12.05
N LYS A 54 -29.94 -7.33 -11.91
CA LYS A 54 -31.22 -7.78 -11.37
C LYS A 54 -31.82 -8.91 -12.22
N LYS A 55 -31.84 -8.73 -13.55
CA LYS A 55 -32.33 -9.78 -14.48
C LYS A 55 -31.53 -11.08 -14.38
N ILE A 56 -30.20 -11.00 -14.25
CA ILE A 56 -29.34 -12.18 -14.10
C ILE A 56 -29.67 -12.94 -12.81
N GLN A 57 -29.88 -12.21 -11.71
CA GLN A 57 -30.23 -12.81 -10.43
C GLN A 57 -31.61 -13.49 -10.47
N GLU A 58 -32.61 -12.84 -11.09
CA GLU A 58 -33.98 -13.37 -11.19
C GLU A 58 -34.09 -14.56 -12.14
N LYS A 59 -33.23 -14.65 -13.17
CA LYS A 59 -33.28 -15.70 -14.18
C LYS A 59 -32.85 -17.08 -13.66
N ASN A 60 -32.15 -17.15 -12.54
CA ASN A 60 -31.79 -18.42 -11.90
C ASN A 60 -31.82 -18.30 -10.37
N PRO A 61 -32.91 -18.72 -9.69
CA PRO A 61 -33.06 -18.57 -8.25
C PRO A 61 -31.99 -19.29 -7.41
N GLU A 62 -31.46 -20.40 -7.90
CA GLU A 62 -30.49 -21.24 -7.19
C GLU A 62 -29.07 -20.68 -7.27
N TYR A 63 -28.63 -20.29 -8.48
CA TYR A 63 -27.25 -19.86 -8.74
C TYR A 63 -27.09 -18.37 -9.03
N GLY A 64 -28.18 -17.63 -9.22
CA GLY A 64 -28.17 -16.23 -9.68
C GLY A 64 -27.35 -15.30 -8.79
N LYS A 65 -27.35 -15.53 -7.46
CA LYS A 65 -26.51 -14.77 -6.52
C LYS A 65 -25.00 -14.91 -6.78
N TYR A 66 -24.56 -16.06 -7.29
CA TYR A 66 -23.16 -16.29 -7.66
C TYR A 66 -22.84 -15.66 -9.02
N PHE A 67 -23.78 -15.75 -9.97
CA PHE A 67 -23.63 -15.14 -11.29
C PHE A 67 -23.53 -13.62 -11.23
N VAL A 68 -24.20 -12.94 -10.30
CA VAL A 68 -24.10 -11.48 -10.14
C VAL A 68 -22.64 -11.03 -10.01
N LYS A 69 -21.84 -11.69 -9.14
CA LYS A 69 -20.42 -11.33 -8.95
C LYS A 69 -19.59 -11.59 -10.21
N ILE A 70 -19.83 -12.70 -10.89
CA ILE A 70 -19.13 -13.06 -12.12
C ILE A 70 -19.45 -12.06 -13.23
N TYR A 71 -20.73 -11.70 -13.40
CA TYR A 71 -21.15 -10.74 -14.41
C TYR A 71 -20.69 -9.32 -14.11
N GLN A 72 -20.56 -8.92 -12.83
CA GLN A 72 -19.93 -7.65 -12.46
C GLN A 72 -18.50 -7.60 -12.99
N GLU A 73 -17.69 -8.64 -12.76
CA GLU A 73 -16.32 -8.72 -13.28
C GLU A 73 -16.29 -8.70 -14.82
N ILE A 74 -17.14 -9.50 -15.47
CA ILE A 74 -17.23 -9.53 -16.94
C ILE A 74 -17.66 -8.16 -17.51
N MET A 75 -18.56 -7.43 -16.84
CA MET A 75 -18.93 -6.07 -17.21
C MET A 75 -17.76 -5.10 -17.03
N ASP A 76 -17.01 -5.21 -15.94
CA ASP A 76 -15.83 -4.38 -15.67
C ASP A 76 -14.73 -4.61 -16.71
N GLN A 77 -14.45 -5.86 -17.09
CA GLN A 77 -13.51 -6.17 -18.18
C GLN A 77 -14.00 -5.66 -19.54
N SER A 78 -15.30 -5.78 -19.84
CA SER A 78 -15.88 -5.17 -21.05
C SER A 78 -15.74 -3.66 -21.10
N LYS A 79 -15.84 -2.98 -19.96
CA LYS A 79 -15.62 -1.54 -19.85
C LYS A 79 -14.15 -1.20 -20.05
N ASN A 80 -13.23 -2.06 -19.56
CA ASN A 80 -11.79 -1.89 -19.80
C ASN A 80 -11.43 -1.94 -21.29
N LEU A 81 -12.03 -2.86 -22.04
CA LEU A 81 -11.89 -2.94 -23.50
C LEU A 81 -12.52 -1.73 -24.24
N GLN A 82 -13.36 -0.96 -23.57
CA GLN A 82 -14.00 0.25 -24.09
C GLN A 82 -13.27 1.54 -23.67
N ARG A 83 -12.13 1.47 -22.96
CA ARG A 83 -11.39 2.66 -22.50
C ARG A 83 -11.04 3.57 -23.68
N ASN A 84 -11.19 4.88 -23.49
CA ASN A 84 -10.72 5.86 -24.46
C ASN A 84 -9.20 6.01 -24.35
N ASP A 85 -8.55 6.32 -25.47
CA ASP A 85 -7.14 6.75 -25.56
C ASP A 85 -6.98 8.18 -24.99
N GLU A 86 -7.60 8.44 -23.84
CA GLU A 86 -7.52 9.73 -23.16
C GLU A 86 -6.28 9.77 -22.27
N ASN A 87 -5.35 10.66 -22.60
CA ASN A 87 -4.10 10.86 -21.89
C ASN A 87 -4.35 11.47 -20.50
N TYR A 88 -4.46 10.63 -19.46
CA TYR A 88 -4.31 11.06 -18.07
C TYR A 88 -2.95 10.62 -17.53
N GLY A 89 -2.50 11.22 -16.43
CA GLY A 89 -1.26 10.75 -15.82
C GLY A 89 -0.73 11.56 -14.65
N LEU A 90 0.49 11.23 -14.25
CA LEU A 90 1.23 11.91 -13.20
C LEU A 90 2.44 12.61 -13.81
N LEU A 91 2.54 13.92 -13.60
CA LEU A 91 3.71 14.73 -13.94
C LEU A 91 4.64 14.85 -12.72
N GLY A 92 5.91 14.54 -12.91
CA GLY A 92 6.94 14.66 -11.88
C GLY A 92 8.34 14.46 -12.44
N LYS A 93 9.36 14.59 -11.57
CA LYS A 93 10.76 14.41 -12.00
C LYS A 93 11.18 12.94 -12.06
N LYS A 94 10.75 12.14 -11.07
CA LYS A 94 11.01 10.69 -10.96
C LYS A 94 9.78 10.03 -10.35
N LEU A 95 9.23 9.03 -11.02
CA LEU A 95 7.89 8.46 -10.79
C LEU A 95 7.86 6.94 -10.73
N GLY A 96 8.96 6.24 -11.06
CA GLY A 96 9.01 4.77 -11.18
C GLY A 96 8.55 3.93 -9.98
N HIS A 97 8.37 4.53 -8.79
CA HIS A 97 7.88 3.86 -7.58
C HIS A 97 6.52 4.36 -7.09
N SER A 98 5.84 5.22 -7.86
CA SER A 98 4.54 5.75 -7.48
C SER A 98 3.46 4.68 -7.54
N TYR A 99 2.53 4.69 -6.58
CA TYR A 99 1.33 3.87 -6.62
C TYR A 99 0.17 4.56 -7.37
N SER A 100 0.35 5.81 -7.82
CA SER A 100 -0.72 6.56 -8.48
C SER A 100 -1.29 5.83 -9.69
N LYS A 101 -0.47 5.23 -10.55
CA LYS A 101 -0.99 4.49 -11.72
C LYS A 101 -1.92 3.36 -11.30
N ILE A 102 -1.46 2.48 -10.41
CA ILE A 102 -2.23 1.34 -9.89
C ILE A 102 -3.53 1.80 -9.23
N ILE A 103 -3.51 2.94 -8.52
CA ILE A 103 -4.69 3.52 -7.88
C ILE A 103 -5.68 4.05 -8.93
N HIS A 104 -5.22 4.88 -9.87
CA HIS A 104 -6.08 5.52 -10.87
C HIS A 104 -6.74 4.50 -11.81
N GLU A 105 -6.01 3.45 -12.20
CA GLU A 105 -6.53 2.34 -13.01
C GLU A 105 -7.65 1.53 -12.32
N LYS A 106 -7.75 1.62 -10.98
CA LYS A 106 -8.84 1.03 -10.17
C LYS A 106 -10.02 1.98 -9.95
N ILE A 107 -9.86 3.29 -10.20
CA ILE A 107 -10.91 4.30 -9.99
C ILE A 107 -11.70 4.53 -11.29
N GLY A 108 -10.97 4.81 -12.36
CA GLY A 108 -11.53 5.27 -13.61
C GLY A 108 -11.22 4.35 -14.78
N TYR A 109 -12.06 4.44 -15.81
CA TYR A 109 -11.89 3.72 -17.06
C TYR A 109 -11.09 4.58 -18.04
N TYR A 110 -9.86 4.91 -17.66
CA TYR A 110 -8.93 5.67 -18.49
C TYR A 110 -7.52 5.13 -18.33
N ASP A 111 -6.66 5.41 -19.32
CA ASP A 111 -5.23 5.14 -19.18
C ASP A 111 -4.56 6.22 -18.32
N TYR A 112 -3.62 5.81 -17.49
CA TYR A 112 -2.91 6.71 -16.58
C TYR A 112 -1.40 6.48 -16.71
N GLN A 113 -0.71 7.49 -17.24
CA GLN A 113 0.69 7.40 -17.63
C GLN A 113 1.60 8.20 -16.70
N TYR A 114 2.91 7.96 -16.82
CA TYR A 114 3.93 8.75 -16.12
C TYR A 114 4.58 9.71 -17.09
N PHE A 115 4.45 11.01 -16.80
CA PHE A 115 5.13 12.08 -17.48
C PHE A 115 6.35 12.48 -16.64
N GLU A 116 7.44 11.72 -16.80
CA GLU A 116 8.73 12.11 -16.22
C GLU A 116 9.35 13.21 -17.07
N LYS A 117 9.52 14.40 -16.48
CA LYS A 117 10.03 15.59 -17.17
C LYS A 117 11.09 16.27 -16.32
N ASN A 118 12.13 16.80 -16.96
CA ASN A 118 13.00 17.79 -16.32
C ASN A 118 12.30 19.15 -16.29
N GLN A 119 12.87 20.09 -15.55
CA GLN A 119 12.28 21.43 -15.43
C GLN A 119 12.24 22.17 -16.78
N GLU A 120 13.27 21.98 -17.61
CA GLU A 120 13.41 22.60 -18.93
C GLU A 120 12.33 22.11 -19.91
N ASP A 121 11.86 20.88 -19.76
CA ASP A 121 10.84 20.28 -20.65
C ASP A 121 9.40 20.72 -20.31
N LEU A 122 9.20 21.47 -19.23
CA LEU A 122 7.86 21.83 -18.78
C LEU A 122 7.18 22.81 -19.73
N ASP A 123 7.92 23.75 -20.31
CA ASP A 123 7.34 24.73 -21.23
C ASP A 123 6.76 24.03 -22.47
N ASP A 124 7.52 23.13 -23.13
CA ASP A 124 7.05 22.31 -24.26
C ASP A 124 5.86 21.39 -23.87
N PHE A 125 5.93 20.77 -22.70
CA PHE A 125 4.85 19.89 -22.21
C PHE A 125 3.51 20.63 -22.05
N PHE A 126 3.55 21.85 -21.49
CA PHE A 126 2.35 22.67 -21.28
C PHE A 126 1.93 23.48 -22.51
N GLU A 127 2.80 23.64 -23.51
CA GLU A 127 2.44 24.18 -24.83
C GLU A 127 1.61 23.16 -25.62
N LYS A 128 2.05 21.89 -25.66
CA LYS A 128 1.35 20.80 -26.34
C LYS A 128 -0.02 20.47 -25.73
N LYS A 129 -0.13 20.56 -24.40
CA LYS A 129 -1.37 20.26 -23.63
C LYS A 129 -1.99 18.89 -23.98
N ASP A 130 -1.15 17.92 -24.35
CA ASP A 130 -1.57 16.59 -24.80
C ASP A 130 -1.95 15.68 -23.61
N PHE A 131 -2.95 16.13 -22.85
CA PHE A 131 -3.55 15.41 -21.75
C PHE A 131 -4.95 15.95 -21.47
N LYS A 132 -5.84 15.08 -20.98
CA LYS A 132 -7.15 15.48 -20.46
C LYS A 132 -7.11 15.88 -18.98
N GLY A 133 -6.28 15.20 -18.20
CA GLY A 133 -6.07 15.56 -16.82
C GLY A 133 -4.83 14.91 -16.24
N ILE A 134 -4.08 15.65 -15.44
CA ILE A 134 -2.87 15.14 -14.81
C ILE A 134 -2.84 15.47 -13.34
N ASN A 135 -2.28 14.56 -12.55
CA ASN A 135 -1.77 14.92 -11.25
C ASN A 135 -0.35 15.46 -11.36
N VAL A 136 0.05 16.27 -10.40
CA VAL A 136 1.38 16.88 -10.35
C VAL A 136 2.01 16.55 -9.00
N THR A 137 3.24 16.04 -9.02
CA THR A 137 4.00 15.75 -7.79
C THR A 137 5.30 16.55 -7.73
N ILE A 138 6.13 16.24 -6.73
CA ILE A 138 7.42 16.88 -6.50
C ILE A 138 8.28 16.81 -7.78
N PRO A 139 8.99 17.88 -8.16
CA PRO A 139 9.08 19.19 -7.49
C PRO A 139 8.19 20.27 -8.11
N TYR A 140 7.14 19.90 -8.85
CA TYR A 140 6.48 20.82 -9.79
C TYR A 140 5.18 21.46 -9.27
N LYS A 141 4.64 21.04 -8.13
CA LYS A 141 3.34 21.53 -7.60
C LYS A 141 3.19 23.06 -7.52
N GLU A 142 4.28 23.78 -7.29
CA GLU A 142 4.28 25.26 -7.28
C GLU A 142 4.59 25.83 -8.67
N LYS A 143 5.51 25.20 -9.41
CA LYS A 143 5.98 25.67 -10.72
C LYS A 143 4.91 25.58 -11.80
N VAL A 144 4.00 24.61 -11.71
CA VAL A 144 2.96 24.43 -12.73
C VAL A 144 1.95 25.58 -12.76
N ILE A 145 1.85 26.37 -11.69
CA ILE A 145 0.84 27.44 -11.56
C ILE A 145 0.94 28.47 -12.70
N LYS A 146 2.16 28.76 -13.18
CA LYS A 146 2.39 29.75 -14.26
C LYS A 146 1.76 29.35 -15.61
N TYR A 147 1.46 28.06 -15.81
CA TYR A 147 0.89 27.55 -17.06
C TYR A 147 -0.65 27.47 -17.04
N LEU A 148 -1.29 27.81 -15.92
CA LEU A 148 -2.71 27.56 -15.72
C LEU A 148 -3.54 28.78 -16.08
N ASP A 149 -4.59 28.56 -16.85
CA ASP A 149 -5.58 29.60 -17.16
C ASP A 149 -6.44 29.94 -15.93
N PHE A 150 -6.75 28.92 -15.11
CA PHE A 150 -7.54 29.06 -13.90
C PHE A 150 -6.94 28.28 -12.74
N VAL A 151 -6.99 28.86 -11.55
CA VAL A 151 -6.60 28.18 -10.31
C VAL A 151 -7.74 28.36 -9.30
N SER A 152 -8.24 27.24 -8.76
CA SER A 152 -9.27 27.27 -7.70
C SER A 152 -8.80 28.08 -6.49
N ASP A 153 -9.73 28.72 -5.78
CA ASP A 153 -9.42 29.59 -4.63
C ASP A 153 -8.64 28.87 -3.54
N LYS A 154 -8.98 27.59 -3.30
CA LYS A 154 -8.26 26.75 -2.35
C LYS A 154 -6.81 26.48 -2.80
N ALA A 155 -6.58 26.18 -4.08
CA ALA A 155 -5.22 25.99 -4.60
C ALA A 155 -4.42 27.31 -4.61
N LYS A 156 -5.06 28.45 -4.90
CA LYS A 156 -4.47 29.79 -4.80
C LYS A 156 -4.02 30.11 -3.37
N LYS A 157 -4.91 29.90 -2.38
CA LYS A 157 -4.63 30.13 -0.95
C LYS A 157 -3.46 29.26 -0.45
N ILE A 158 -3.37 28.01 -0.91
CA ILE A 158 -2.28 27.09 -0.56
C ILE A 158 -0.97 27.46 -1.29
N GLY A 159 -1.08 28.01 -2.51
CA GLY A 159 0.06 28.26 -3.39
C GLY A 159 0.66 26.99 -3.99
N ALA A 160 -0.16 25.94 -4.20
CA ALA A 160 0.26 24.68 -4.81
C ALA A 160 -0.89 23.99 -5.54
N VAL A 161 -0.59 23.39 -6.70
CA VAL A 161 -1.51 22.62 -7.54
C VAL A 161 -0.97 21.20 -7.71
N ASN A 162 -1.80 20.18 -7.42
CA ASN A 162 -1.45 18.77 -7.62
C ASN A 162 -2.40 18.07 -8.61
N THR A 163 -3.38 18.78 -9.19
CA THR A 163 -4.37 18.25 -10.13
C THR A 163 -4.71 19.31 -11.17
N ILE A 164 -4.57 18.98 -12.44
CA ILE A 164 -4.83 19.87 -13.58
C ILE A 164 -5.84 19.17 -14.50
N VAL A 165 -6.87 19.90 -14.93
CA VAL A 165 -7.86 19.42 -15.90
C VAL A 165 -7.80 20.29 -17.13
N ASN A 166 -7.65 19.68 -18.30
CA ASN A 166 -7.71 20.35 -19.59
C ASN A 166 -9.15 20.37 -20.10
N LYS A 167 -9.80 21.53 -20.05
CA LYS A 167 -11.16 21.73 -20.58
C LYS A 167 -11.08 22.51 -21.88
N LYS A 168 -11.03 21.79 -23.00
CA LYS A 168 -10.98 22.35 -24.37
C LYS A 168 -9.83 23.36 -24.56
N GLY A 169 -8.62 22.96 -24.15
CA GLY A 169 -7.39 23.76 -24.27
C GLY A 169 -7.12 24.72 -23.11
N LYS A 170 -8.09 24.93 -22.21
CA LYS A 170 -7.93 25.74 -21.00
C LYS A 170 -7.60 24.85 -19.79
N LEU A 171 -6.53 25.18 -19.08
CA LEU A 171 -5.99 24.42 -17.97
C LEU A 171 -6.52 24.95 -16.62
N TYR A 172 -7.17 24.07 -15.86
CA TYR A 172 -7.74 24.36 -14.55
C TYR A 172 -6.99 23.63 -13.44
N GLY A 173 -6.43 24.38 -12.49
CA GLY A 173 -5.65 23.88 -11.36
C GLY A 173 -6.43 23.73 -10.07
N TYR A 174 -6.26 22.58 -9.44
CA TYR A 174 -6.85 22.20 -8.15
C TYR A 174 -5.80 21.62 -7.20
N ASN A 175 -6.15 21.58 -5.92
CA ASN A 175 -5.36 20.94 -4.87
C ASN A 175 -6.21 19.85 -4.17
N THR A 176 -6.09 18.62 -4.64
CA THR A 176 -6.76 17.44 -4.08
C THR A 176 -6.02 16.83 -2.89
N ASP A 177 -4.75 17.19 -2.65
CA ASP A 177 -4.04 16.85 -1.41
C ASP A 177 -4.81 17.38 -0.19
N TYR A 178 -5.44 18.55 -0.30
CA TYR A 178 -6.27 19.11 0.79
C TYR A 178 -7.38 18.13 1.17
N TYR A 179 -8.09 17.60 0.17
CA TYR A 179 -9.15 16.62 0.38
C TYR A 179 -8.58 15.32 0.96
N GLY A 180 -7.48 14.82 0.40
CA GLY A 180 -6.85 13.59 0.87
C GLY A 180 -6.39 13.66 2.32
N PHE A 181 -5.77 14.77 2.73
CA PHE A 181 -5.33 14.96 4.11
C PHE A 181 -6.51 15.12 5.07
N LEU A 182 -7.54 15.89 4.69
CA LEU A 182 -8.76 16.02 5.48
C LEU A 182 -9.47 14.67 5.67
N TYR A 183 -9.57 13.86 4.61
CA TYR A 183 -10.10 12.50 4.69
C TYR A 183 -9.29 11.65 5.66
N ASN A 184 -7.95 11.74 5.59
CA ASN A 184 -7.06 10.93 6.43
C ASN A 184 -7.22 11.24 7.93
N LEU A 185 -7.35 12.51 8.31
CA LEU A 185 -7.64 12.92 9.69
C LEU A 185 -8.99 12.36 10.18
N LYS A 186 -10.05 12.53 9.37
CA LYS A 186 -11.40 12.08 9.72
C LYS A 186 -11.48 10.57 9.88
N LYS A 187 -10.92 9.81 8.93
CA LYS A 187 -10.89 8.34 8.95
C LYS A 187 -10.24 7.81 10.22
N ASN A 188 -9.12 8.40 10.63
CA ASN A 188 -8.34 7.96 11.78
C ASN A 188 -8.76 8.65 13.09
N LYS A 189 -9.86 9.41 13.10
CA LYS A 189 -10.41 10.10 14.29
C LYS A 189 -9.37 10.97 15.01
N ILE A 190 -8.52 11.64 14.24
CA ILE A 190 -7.51 12.59 14.73
C ILE A 190 -8.15 13.99 14.69
N ASP A 191 -8.55 14.49 15.85
CA ASP A 191 -9.07 15.84 16.00
C ASP A 191 -7.92 16.83 16.19
N VAL A 192 -7.99 17.95 15.48
CA VAL A 192 -6.96 19.00 15.48
C VAL A 192 -7.50 20.32 16.00
N LYS A 193 -8.82 20.42 16.25
CA LYS A 193 -9.47 21.64 16.72
C LYS A 193 -8.92 22.01 18.10
N ASP A 194 -8.55 23.28 18.26
CA ASP A 194 -7.98 23.85 19.48
C ASP A 194 -6.64 23.21 19.95
N LYS A 195 -6.04 22.33 19.14
CA LYS A 195 -4.76 21.65 19.42
C LYS A 195 -3.54 22.41 18.87
N LYS A 196 -2.36 22.14 19.43
CA LYS A 196 -1.07 22.57 18.88
C LYS A 196 -0.53 21.48 17.95
N CYS A 197 -0.24 21.86 16.71
CA CYS A 197 0.18 20.95 15.64
C CYS A 197 1.61 21.25 15.18
N LEU A 198 2.46 20.23 15.19
CA LEU A 198 3.86 20.29 14.80
C LEU A 198 4.02 19.63 13.43
N ILE A 199 4.33 20.43 12.41
CA ILE A 199 4.58 19.94 11.05
C ILE A 199 6.07 19.73 10.87
N LEU A 200 6.48 18.51 10.50
CA LEU A 200 7.88 18.17 10.22
C LEU A 200 8.11 18.35 8.72
N GLY A 201 9.01 19.25 8.34
CA GLY A 201 9.29 19.65 6.95
C GLY A 201 8.57 20.93 6.54
N LYS A 202 9.09 21.60 5.50
CA LYS A 202 8.57 22.89 4.98
C LYS A 202 8.44 22.87 3.45
N GLY A 203 8.00 21.75 2.88
CA GLY A 203 7.79 21.56 1.43
C GLY A 203 6.37 21.89 0.97
N ALA A 204 6.05 21.68 -0.32
CA ALA A 204 4.72 21.98 -0.87
C ALA A 204 3.57 21.27 -0.13
N SER A 205 3.72 19.98 0.22
CA SER A 205 2.70 19.25 0.98
C SER A 205 2.45 19.83 2.37
N SER A 206 3.48 20.43 2.99
CA SER A 206 3.36 21.07 4.31
C SER A 206 2.45 22.30 4.29
N LYS A 207 2.40 23.04 3.16
CA LYS A 207 1.47 24.16 2.95
C LYS A 207 0.02 23.68 2.90
N THR A 208 -0.22 22.56 2.22
CA THR A 208 -1.55 21.93 2.18
C THR A 208 -1.98 21.47 3.56
N VAL A 209 -1.09 20.80 4.31
CA VAL A 209 -1.34 20.38 5.70
C VAL A 209 -1.70 21.59 6.57
N GLU A 210 -0.89 22.65 6.54
CA GLU A 210 -1.15 23.87 7.29
C GLU A 210 -2.52 24.48 6.95
N ALA A 211 -2.88 24.54 5.67
CA ALA A 211 -4.18 25.07 5.25
C ALA A 211 -5.34 24.26 5.82
N VAL A 212 -5.26 22.91 5.80
CA VAL A 212 -6.28 22.05 6.41
C VAL A 212 -6.34 22.25 7.92
N LEU A 213 -5.20 22.28 8.61
CA LEU A 213 -5.16 22.46 10.06
C LEU A 213 -5.73 23.82 10.48
N LYS A 214 -5.45 24.89 9.74
CA LYS A 214 -6.05 26.22 9.98
C LYS A 214 -7.56 26.21 9.79
N ASP A 215 -8.03 25.65 8.67
CA ASP A 215 -9.46 25.59 8.36
C ASP A 215 -10.24 24.71 9.36
N LEU A 216 -9.57 23.74 10.02
CA LEU A 216 -10.14 22.92 11.10
C LEU A 216 -10.00 23.53 12.50
N GLY A 217 -9.41 24.72 12.63
CA GLY A 217 -9.33 25.44 13.90
C GLY A 217 -8.19 25.00 14.82
N ALA A 218 -7.06 24.54 14.29
CA ALA A 218 -5.88 24.29 15.12
C ALA A 218 -5.41 25.57 15.82
N LYS A 219 -5.15 25.48 17.13
CA LYS A 219 -4.79 26.62 18.01
C LYS A 219 -3.42 27.20 17.70
N LYS A 220 -2.45 26.35 17.37
CA LYS A 220 -1.09 26.76 17.04
C LYS A 220 -0.49 25.78 16.05
N ILE A 221 0.17 26.28 15.00
CA ILE A 221 0.87 25.45 14.02
C ILE A 221 2.33 25.90 13.98
N VAL A 222 3.26 24.95 14.10
CA VAL A 222 4.70 25.21 14.02
C VAL A 222 5.34 24.23 13.05
N PHE A 223 6.27 24.71 12.24
CA PHE A 223 7.08 23.87 11.36
C PHE A 223 8.45 23.63 11.99
N LEU A 224 8.91 22.37 12.00
CA LEU A 224 10.31 22.04 12.21
C LEU A 224 10.95 21.65 10.89
N SER A 225 12.18 22.11 10.64
CA SER A 225 12.88 21.74 9.41
C SER A 225 14.37 21.49 9.61
N ARG A 226 15.04 20.98 8.57
CA ARG A 226 16.52 20.87 8.56
C ARG A 226 17.21 22.17 8.19
N ARG A 227 16.57 23.02 7.39
CA ARG A 227 17.22 24.16 6.71
C ARG A 227 16.86 25.52 7.31
N PHE A 228 15.66 25.64 7.87
CA PHE A 228 15.10 26.91 8.37
C PHE A 228 14.65 26.74 9.82
N LYS A 229 14.88 27.77 10.65
CA LYS A 229 14.36 27.81 12.02
C LYS A 229 12.82 27.82 12.02
N PRO A 230 12.17 27.20 13.02
CA PRO A 230 12.76 26.29 14.02
C PRO A 230 13.29 24.98 13.42
N TYR A 231 14.39 24.46 13.97
CA TYR A 231 15.04 23.24 13.49
C TYR A 231 14.52 21.98 14.18
N PHE A 232 14.77 20.79 13.62
CA PHE A 232 14.44 19.52 14.29
C PHE A 232 15.07 19.39 15.69
N LYS A 233 16.30 19.89 15.88
CA LYS A 233 16.97 19.91 17.20
C LYS A 233 16.29 20.82 18.23
N ASP A 234 15.39 21.71 17.79
CA ASP A 234 14.65 22.62 18.66
C ASP A 234 13.34 21.98 19.21
N GLU A 235 13.12 20.68 18.96
CA GLU A 235 11.93 19.92 19.38
C GLU A 235 11.55 20.10 20.86
N LYS A 236 12.56 20.28 21.72
CA LYS A 236 12.38 20.47 23.17
C LYS A 236 11.42 21.61 23.53
N ASN A 237 11.31 22.62 22.67
CA ASN A 237 10.43 23.77 22.85
C ASN A 237 8.97 23.50 22.46
N TYR A 238 8.67 22.31 21.93
CA TYR A 238 7.39 21.94 21.33
C TYR A 238 6.87 20.58 21.83
N ARG A 239 7.44 20.04 22.91
CA ARG A 239 7.06 18.76 23.52
C ARG A 239 5.64 18.73 24.10
N ASP A 240 5.02 19.90 24.27
CA ASP A 240 3.65 20.05 24.73
C ASP A 240 2.61 19.99 23.59
N PHE A 241 3.04 19.78 22.34
CA PHE A 241 2.16 19.70 21.18
C PHE A 241 1.42 18.36 21.14
N GLU A 242 0.14 18.42 20.77
CA GLU A 242 -0.75 17.27 20.77
C GLU A 242 -0.82 16.53 19.43
N ILE A 243 -0.43 17.18 18.32
CA ILE A 243 -0.47 16.58 16.98
C ILE A 243 0.88 16.74 16.28
N ILE A 244 1.42 15.67 15.71
CA ILE A 244 2.59 15.71 14.83
C ILE A 244 2.18 15.29 13.42
N VAL A 245 2.63 16.03 12.41
CA VAL A 245 2.44 15.68 11.00
C VAL A 245 3.78 15.61 10.28
N ASN A 246 4.22 14.41 9.88
CA ASN A 246 5.41 14.22 9.07
C ASN A 246 5.11 14.53 7.59
N THR A 247 5.77 15.55 7.06
CA THR A 247 5.76 15.91 5.64
C THR A 247 7.14 15.83 5.00
N THR A 248 8.11 15.25 5.72
CA THR A 248 9.45 14.98 5.21
C THR A 248 9.47 13.69 4.39
N PRO A 249 10.46 13.48 3.51
CA PRO A 249 10.66 12.21 2.84
C PRO A 249 11.47 11.19 3.69
N VAL A 250 11.77 11.48 4.97
CA VAL A 250 12.64 10.63 5.80
C VAL A 250 11.92 9.32 6.12
N GLY A 251 12.56 8.19 5.80
CA GLY A 251 11.99 6.85 5.95
C GLY A 251 11.19 6.38 4.74
N MET A 252 11.07 7.18 3.68
CA MET A 252 10.42 6.78 2.43
C MET A 252 11.33 5.87 1.59
N TYR A 253 10.74 4.92 0.87
CA TYR A 253 11.44 4.10 -0.11
C TYR A 253 12.21 4.97 -1.13
N PRO A 254 13.47 4.61 -1.48
CA PRO A 254 14.20 3.39 -1.13
C PRO A 254 14.97 3.43 0.20
N ASN A 255 14.91 4.54 0.93
CA ASN A 255 15.67 4.81 2.15
C ASN A 255 14.89 4.43 3.42
N ASN A 256 14.23 3.27 3.36
CA ASN A 256 13.57 2.64 4.49
C ASN A 256 14.50 2.53 5.72
N GLY A 257 13.91 2.57 6.91
CA GLY A 257 14.63 2.57 8.18
C GLY A 257 15.37 3.86 8.54
N GLU A 258 15.42 4.89 7.67
CA GLU A 258 15.81 6.24 8.11
C GLU A 258 14.72 6.84 9.01
N PHE A 259 15.12 7.56 10.06
CA PHE A 259 14.21 8.22 10.97
C PHE A 259 14.72 9.59 11.40
N LEU A 260 13.82 10.40 11.94
CA LEU A 260 14.14 11.72 12.47
C LEU A 260 14.69 11.55 13.89
N ASP A 261 16.00 11.38 14.04
CA ASP A 261 16.68 11.07 15.31
C ASP A 261 16.29 11.98 16.50
N HIS A 262 15.96 13.24 16.21
CA HIS A 262 15.55 14.23 17.21
C HIS A 262 14.09 14.08 17.65
N ILE A 263 13.22 13.50 16.82
CA ILE A 263 11.78 13.39 17.08
C ILE A 263 11.51 12.05 17.76
N LYS A 264 11.75 11.99 19.07
CA LYS A 264 11.45 10.82 19.91
C LYS A 264 10.06 10.98 20.53
N LEU A 265 9.12 10.10 20.20
CA LEU A 265 7.74 10.23 20.66
C LEU A 265 7.61 10.23 22.20
N ASP A 266 8.53 9.57 22.91
CA ASP A 266 8.57 9.56 24.38
C ASP A 266 8.71 10.95 25.03
N ASN A 267 9.23 11.92 24.28
CA ASN A 267 9.37 13.30 24.73
C ASN A 267 8.05 14.07 24.69
N PHE A 268 7.06 13.64 23.89
CA PHE A 268 5.81 14.35 23.67
C PHE A 268 4.69 13.78 24.54
N LYS A 269 4.64 14.16 25.82
CA LYS A 269 3.71 13.60 26.81
C LYS A 269 2.23 13.88 26.54
N LYS A 270 1.92 14.86 25.69
CA LYS A 270 0.55 15.25 25.31
C LYS A 270 0.15 14.79 23.91
N LEU A 271 0.98 13.98 23.24
CA LEU A 271 0.75 13.57 21.86
C LEU A 271 -0.52 12.70 21.76
N GLU A 272 -1.52 13.21 21.06
CA GLU A 272 -2.80 12.55 20.82
C GLU A 272 -2.87 11.94 19.42
N GLY A 273 -2.14 12.50 18.45
CA GLY A 273 -2.20 12.09 17.05
C GLY A 273 -0.88 12.26 16.28
N LEU A 274 -0.58 11.28 15.43
CA LEU A 274 0.54 11.31 14.49
C LEU A 274 0.05 11.04 13.06
N VAL A 275 0.35 11.93 12.12
CA VAL A 275 0.05 11.69 10.70
C VAL A 275 1.35 11.65 9.93
N ASP A 276 1.58 10.60 9.14
CA ASP A 276 2.71 10.52 8.23
C ASP A 276 2.22 10.49 6.78
N LEU A 277 2.71 11.42 5.96
CA LEU A 277 2.33 11.50 4.54
C LEU A 277 3.06 10.45 3.68
N ILE A 278 4.08 9.78 4.23
CA ILE A 278 4.74 8.66 3.57
C ILE A 278 3.77 7.48 3.46
N TYR A 279 3.71 6.88 2.27
CA TYR A 279 2.86 5.73 1.96
C TYR A 279 3.66 4.48 1.55
N ASN A 280 4.96 4.61 1.33
CA ASN A 280 5.87 3.52 1.03
C ASN A 280 7.18 3.75 1.82
N PRO A 281 7.44 2.98 2.89
CA PRO A 281 6.72 1.78 3.33
C PRO A 281 5.30 2.02 3.85
N ASN A 282 4.53 0.95 4.04
CA ASN A 282 3.17 1.02 4.61
C ASN A 282 3.16 1.56 6.05
N MET A 283 4.17 1.19 6.84
CA MET A 283 4.40 1.71 8.20
C MET A 283 5.83 2.23 8.32
N THR A 284 6.00 3.54 8.48
CA THR A 284 7.32 4.11 8.83
C THR A 284 7.64 3.83 10.30
N ARG A 285 8.92 3.95 10.68
CA ARG A 285 9.35 3.76 12.08
C ARG A 285 8.54 4.59 13.08
N ILE A 286 8.28 5.86 12.78
CA ILE A 286 7.53 6.75 13.67
C ILE A 286 6.05 6.32 13.83
N LEU A 287 5.44 5.75 12.79
CA LEU A 287 4.09 5.16 12.86
C LEU A 287 4.07 3.87 13.69
N ILE A 288 5.10 3.03 13.55
CA ILE A 288 5.26 1.81 14.36
C ILE A 288 5.39 2.18 15.85
N GLU A 289 6.20 3.19 16.16
CA GLU A 289 6.34 3.71 17.53
C GLU A 289 5.03 4.31 18.07
N ALA A 290 4.28 5.05 17.26
CA ALA A 290 2.97 5.57 17.65
C ALA A 290 1.98 4.43 17.97
N LYS A 291 1.95 3.39 17.12
CA LYS A 291 1.12 2.20 17.34
C LYS A 291 1.47 1.52 18.67
N LEU A 292 2.76 1.29 18.94
CA LEU A 292 3.23 0.67 20.19
C LEU A 292 2.87 1.49 21.45
N LYS A 293 2.72 2.81 21.30
CA LYS A 293 2.35 3.72 22.39
C LYS A 293 0.84 4.01 22.45
N ASN A 294 0.03 3.33 21.65
CA ASN A 294 -1.41 3.57 21.53
C ASN A 294 -1.77 5.03 21.17
N ILE A 295 -0.88 5.72 20.45
CA ILE A 295 -1.14 7.05 19.90
C ILE A 295 -1.93 6.86 18.60
N LYS A 296 -2.99 7.65 18.39
CA LYS A 296 -3.74 7.61 17.13
C LYS A 296 -2.81 7.95 15.99
N TYR A 297 -2.82 7.14 14.93
CA TYR A 297 -1.94 7.36 13.79
C TYR A 297 -2.66 7.26 12.46
N ALA A 298 -2.10 7.90 11.44
CA ALA A 298 -2.63 7.89 10.08
C ALA A 298 -1.49 7.76 9.06
N CYS A 299 -1.59 6.76 8.17
CA CYS A 299 -0.60 6.50 7.13
C CYS A 299 -0.90 7.30 5.85
N GLY A 300 0.11 7.51 5.00
CA GLY A 300 -0.03 8.32 3.79
C GLY A 300 -0.87 7.67 2.69
N ILE A 301 -1.03 6.34 2.72
CA ILE A 301 -1.74 5.60 1.67
C ILE A 301 -3.22 5.98 1.56
N ASP A 302 -3.88 6.29 2.69
CA ASP A 302 -5.27 6.72 2.70
C ASP A 302 -5.43 8.10 2.05
N MET A 303 -4.52 9.02 2.37
CA MET A 303 -4.46 10.32 1.71
C MET A 303 -4.21 10.17 0.21
N LEU A 304 -3.30 9.28 -0.20
CA LEU A 304 -2.98 9.03 -1.62
C LEU A 304 -4.18 8.51 -2.42
N ILE A 305 -4.95 7.58 -1.86
CA ILE A 305 -6.15 7.05 -2.54
C ILE A 305 -7.24 8.11 -2.58
N ALA A 306 -7.51 8.78 -1.45
CA ALA A 306 -8.56 9.79 -1.38
C ALA A 306 -8.30 10.98 -2.33
N GLN A 307 -7.04 11.44 -2.45
CA GLN A 307 -6.71 12.49 -3.42
C GLN A 307 -6.88 12.02 -4.87
N ALA A 308 -6.60 10.75 -5.17
CA ALA A 308 -6.73 10.17 -6.51
C ALA A 308 -8.20 10.00 -6.91
N VAL A 309 -9.06 9.59 -5.97
CA VAL A 309 -10.52 9.57 -6.16
C VAL A 309 -11.01 10.98 -6.45
N LYS A 310 -10.60 11.97 -5.64
CA LYS A 310 -11.01 13.36 -5.86
C LYS A 310 -10.49 13.94 -7.17
N ALA A 311 -9.28 13.60 -7.59
CA ALA A 311 -8.75 13.98 -8.89
C ALA A 311 -9.55 13.35 -10.02
N SER A 312 -9.91 12.07 -9.90
CA SER A 312 -10.74 11.36 -10.87
C SER A 312 -12.14 11.94 -11.01
N GLU A 313 -12.71 12.46 -9.92
CA GLU A 313 -13.98 13.20 -9.97
C GLU A 313 -13.87 14.44 -10.85
N LEU A 314 -12.78 15.20 -10.69
CA LEU A 314 -12.49 16.41 -11.46
C LEU A 314 -12.17 16.09 -12.93
N PHE A 315 -11.45 15.01 -13.18
CA PHE A 315 -11.11 14.53 -14.52
C PHE A 315 -12.35 14.16 -15.33
N GLN A 316 -13.31 13.50 -14.71
CA GLN A 316 -14.47 12.91 -15.40
C GLN A 316 -15.77 13.69 -15.16
N ASP A 317 -15.72 14.78 -14.38
CA ASP A 317 -16.88 15.57 -13.97
C ASP A 317 -18.00 14.68 -13.38
N LYS A 318 -17.63 13.82 -12.43
CA LYS A 318 -18.54 12.86 -11.78
C LYS A 318 -18.15 12.64 -10.32
N THR A 319 -19.05 12.08 -9.53
CA THR A 319 -18.78 11.67 -8.14
C THR A 319 -18.60 10.16 -8.04
N PHE A 320 -17.86 9.72 -7.03
CA PHE A 320 -17.74 8.30 -6.69
C PHE A 320 -18.35 7.99 -5.32
N ASP A 321 -18.69 6.72 -5.11
CA ASP A 321 -19.08 6.22 -3.80
C ASP A 321 -17.93 6.34 -2.80
N GLN A 322 -18.24 6.67 -1.55
CA GLN A 322 -17.28 6.74 -0.45
C GLN A 322 -16.59 5.39 -0.21
N ASP A 323 -17.31 4.28 -0.44
CA ASP A 323 -16.76 2.93 -0.26
C ASP A 323 -15.65 2.58 -1.25
N LEU A 324 -15.52 3.33 -2.35
CA LEU A 324 -14.49 3.11 -3.35
C LEU A 324 -13.08 3.24 -2.75
N ILE A 325 -12.87 4.21 -1.84
CA ILE A 325 -11.57 4.43 -1.19
C ILE A 325 -11.17 3.17 -0.39
N THR A 326 -12.10 2.61 0.38
CA THR A 326 -11.86 1.39 1.17
C THR A 326 -11.61 0.18 0.27
N LYS A 327 -12.39 0.00 -0.81
CA LYS A 327 -12.19 -1.10 -1.77
C LYS A 327 -10.81 -1.05 -2.41
N ILE A 328 -10.37 0.14 -2.85
CA ILE A 328 -9.04 0.32 -3.44
C ILE A 328 -7.95 0.04 -2.41
N ARG A 329 -8.08 0.58 -1.19
CA ARG A 329 -7.12 0.32 -0.10
C ARG A 329 -6.96 -1.18 0.13
N ASN A 330 -8.05 -1.89 0.33
CA ASN A 330 -8.00 -3.32 0.64
C ASN A 330 -7.39 -4.10 -0.52
N SER A 331 -7.72 -3.75 -1.78
CA SER A 331 -7.07 -4.35 -2.95
C SER A 331 -5.57 -4.08 -3.00
N LEU A 332 -5.11 -2.87 -2.69
CA LEU A 332 -3.68 -2.56 -2.65
C LEU A 332 -2.96 -3.31 -1.52
N MET A 333 -3.51 -3.28 -0.30
CA MET A 333 -2.90 -3.94 0.85
C MET A 333 -2.79 -5.46 0.62
N LYS A 334 -3.81 -6.07 0.01
CA LYS A 334 -3.76 -7.47 -0.41
C LYS A 334 -2.56 -7.73 -1.30
N ASN A 335 -2.29 -6.89 -2.29
CA ASN A 335 -1.21 -7.14 -3.25
C ASN A 335 0.17 -6.68 -2.78
N GLN A 336 0.26 -5.68 -1.90
CA GLN A 336 1.51 -5.03 -1.53
C GLN A 336 2.07 -5.47 -0.17
N LEU A 337 1.24 -5.94 0.77
CA LEU A 337 1.78 -6.43 2.04
C LEU A 337 2.48 -7.78 1.86
N ASN A 338 3.66 -7.89 2.46
CA ASN A 338 4.37 -9.14 2.61
C ASN A 338 3.69 -10.01 3.69
N ILE A 339 3.91 -11.31 3.61
CA ILE A 339 3.68 -12.23 4.72
C ILE A 339 5.06 -12.69 5.21
N ALA A 340 5.42 -12.32 6.44
CA ALA A 340 6.68 -12.73 7.04
C ALA A 340 6.46 -13.83 8.06
N LEU A 341 7.02 -15.01 7.81
CA LEU A 341 6.91 -16.17 8.69
C LEU A 341 8.06 -16.15 9.70
N ILE A 342 7.72 -16.09 10.98
CA ILE A 342 8.64 -16.24 12.12
C ILE A 342 8.25 -17.47 12.96
N GLY A 343 9.12 -17.88 13.88
CA GLY A 343 8.89 -19.02 14.75
C GLY A 343 10.12 -19.92 14.89
N MET A 344 10.04 -20.90 15.78
CA MET A 344 11.17 -21.77 16.14
C MET A 344 11.81 -22.45 14.92
N PRO A 345 13.14 -22.68 14.90
CA PRO A 345 13.75 -23.54 13.89
C PRO A 345 13.04 -24.91 13.87
N GLY A 346 12.72 -25.41 12.68
CA GLY A 346 11.99 -26.69 12.52
C GLY A 346 10.46 -26.56 12.50
N SER A 347 9.91 -25.35 12.68
CA SER A 347 8.45 -25.14 12.72
C SER A 347 7.74 -25.23 11.35
N GLY A 348 8.47 -25.45 10.26
CA GLY A 348 7.90 -25.60 8.91
C GLY A 348 7.77 -24.31 8.08
N LYS A 349 8.33 -23.16 8.53
CA LYS A 349 8.26 -21.86 7.84
C LYS A 349 8.62 -21.91 6.34
N THR A 350 9.73 -22.56 6.00
CA THR A 350 10.19 -22.65 4.60
C THR A 350 9.20 -23.42 3.74
N SER A 351 8.74 -24.60 4.21
CA SER A 351 7.77 -25.43 3.50
C SER A 351 6.42 -24.71 3.35
N LEU A 352 5.93 -24.12 4.44
CA LEU A 352 4.69 -23.34 4.46
C LEU A 352 4.77 -22.11 3.55
N GLY A 353 5.92 -21.43 3.55
CA GLY A 353 6.15 -20.26 2.71
C GLY A 353 6.16 -20.58 1.22
N ARG A 354 6.64 -21.77 0.82
CA ARG A 354 6.57 -22.24 -0.58
C ARG A 354 5.12 -22.48 -1.02
N ILE A 355 4.33 -23.16 -0.19
CA ILE A 355 2.91 -23.42 -0.47
C ILE A 355 2.13 -22.10 -0.58
N LEU A 356 2.34 -21.17 0.38
CA LEU A 356 1.72 -19.85 0.33
C LEU A 356 2.10 -19.05 -0.93
N ALA A 357 3.37 -19.11 -1.32
CA ALA A 357 3.85 -18.43 -2.51
C ALA A 357 3.20 -18.96 -3.79
N GLU A 358 3.00 -20.28 -3.88
CA GLU A 358 2.30 -20.92 -4.98
C GLU A 358 0.81 -20.55 -5.01
N ASN A 359 0.10 -20.74 -3.90
CA ASN A 359 -1.33 -20.44 -3.77
C ASN A 359 -1.63 -18.97 -4.08
N MET A 360 -0.81 -18.06 -3.56
CA MET A 360 -1.02 -16.61 -3.70
C MET A 360 -0.32 -16.01 -4.92
N LYS A 361 0.43 -16.81 -5.71
CA LYS A 361 1.24 -16.38 -6.85
C LYS A 361 2.20 -15.24 -6.51
N ARG A 362 2.98 -15.42 -5.43
CA ARG A 362 3.92 -14.44 -4.91
C ARG A 362 5.35 -14.95 -4.96
N ASN A 363 6.29 -14.02 -4.90
CA ASN A 363 7.70 -14.37 -4.77
C ASN A 363 7.97 -14.92 -3.36
N PHE A 364 8.53 -16.12 -3.29
CA PHE A 364 9.04 -16.71 -2.05
C PHE A 364 10.50 -16.31 -1.82
N ILE A 365 10.79 -15.81 -0.62
CA ILE A 365 12.14 -15.47 -0.16
C ILE A 365 12.41 -16.25 1.12
N ASP A 366 13.46 -17.06 1.13
CA ASP A 366 13.97 -17.69 2.34
C ASP A 366 15.27 -16.99 2.74
N LEU A 367 15.26 -16.33 3.90
CA LEU A 367 16.40 -15.52 4.34
C LEU A 367 17.65 -16.35 4.62
N ASP A 368 17.50 -17.62 5.02
CA ASP A 368 18.65 -18.51 5.24
C ASP A 368 19.29 -18.89 3.89
N LEU A 369 18.48 -19.16 2.86
CA LEU A 369 18.99 -19.42 1.50
C LEU A 369 19.64 -18.16 0.88
N GLU A 370 19.04 -16.99 1.08
CA GLU A 370 19.65 -15.72 0.61
C GLU A 370 20.94 -15.40 1.36
N PHE A 371 21.06 -15.84 2.63
CA PHE A 371 22.31 -15.77 3.37
C PHE A 371 23.37 -16.66 2.74
N GLU A 372 23.05 -17.93 2.48
CA GLU A 372 24.01 -18.88 1.93
C GLU A 372 24.51 -18.48 0.55
N LYS A 373 23.63 -17.94 -0.30
CA LYS A 373 24.01 -17.38 -1.60
C LYS A 373 25.05 -16.25 -1.50
N LYS A 374 25.00 -15.46 -0.43
CA LYS A 374 25.81 -14.24 -0.28
C LYS A 374 27.06 -14.43 0.55
N TYR A 375 27.01 -15.31 1.55
CA TYR A 375 28.05 -15.46 2.56
C TYR A 375 28.56 -16.90 2.74
N GLY A 376 28.01 -17.86 1.98
CA GLY A 376 28.34 -19.28 2.11
C GLY A 376 27.58 -19.97 3.25
N ASN A 377 27.95 -21.22 3.52
CA ASN A 377 27.25 -22.07 4.49
C ASN A 377 27.16 -21.42 5.88
N ILE A 378 25.97 -21.48 6.49
CA ILE A 378 25.69 -20.82 7.77
C ILE A 378 26.53 -21.41 8.92
N GLU A 379 26.71 -22.73 8.96
CA GLU A 379 27.47 -23.41 10.03
C GLU A 379 28.95 -23.01 9.99
N GLU A 380 29.54 -23.01 8.80
CA GLU A 380 30.92 -22.56 8.58
C GLU A 380 31.08 -21.08 8.92
N PHE A 381 30.16 -20.23 8.48
CA PHE A 381 30.18 -18.80 8.80
C PHE A 381 30.13 -18.58 10.31
N PHE A 382 29.26 -19.30 11.01
CA PHE A 382 29.11 -19.21 12.45
C PHE A 382 30.39 -19.63 13.18
N LYS A 383 31.07 -20.70 12.72
CA LYS A 383 32.35 -21.16 13.28
C LYS A 383 33.46 -20.14 13.09
N ASN A 384 33.52 -19.49 11.92
CA ASN A 384 34.59 -18.56 11.56
C ASN A 384 34.38 -17.15 12.14
N TYR A 385 33.14 -16.73 12.38
CA TYR A 385 32.80 -15.32 12.66
C TYR A 385 31.92 -15.10 13.89
N GLY A 386 31.35 -16.16 14.48
CA GLY A 386 30.49 -16.08 15.67
C GLY A 386 29.04 -15.66 15.38
N GLU A 387 28.19 -15.80 16.42
CA GLU A 387 26.74 -15.55 16.33
C GLU A 387 26.41 -14.09 16.06
N ASP A 388 27.06 -13.16 16.76
CA ASP A 388 26.72 -11.73 16.64
C ASP A 388 26.92 -11.21 15.22
N LYS A 389 28.03 -11.60 14.60
CA LYS A 389 28.32 -11.23 13.22
C LYS A 389 27.36 -11.90 12.23
N PHE A 390 26.96 -13.16 12.49
CA PHE A 390 25.88 -13.81 11.73
C PHE A 390 24.57 -13.01 11.83
N ARG A 391 24.14 -12.63 13.05
CA ARG A 391 22.90 -11.87 13.27
C ARG A 391 22.92 -10.52 12.57
N ASP A 392 24.04 -9.81 12.60
CA ASP A 392 24.16 -8.53 11.90
C ASP A 392 24.02 -8.69 10.38
N LYS A 393 24.55 -9.78 9.81
CA LYS A 393 24.42 -10.11 8.39
C LYS A 393 23.01 -10.60 8.02
N GLU A 394 22.39 -11.43 8.85
CA GLU A 394 20.98 -11.83 8.75
C GLU A 394 20.07 -10.59 8.72
N SER A 395 20.29 -9.64 9.63
CA SER A 395 19.61 -8.35 9.67
C SER A 395 19.80 -7.53 8.38
N GLN A 396 21.00 -7.53 7.78
CA GLN A 396 21.27 -6.83 6.52
C GLN A 396 20.48 -7.42 5.35
N ILE A 397 20.37 -8.74 5.28
CA ILE A 397 19.58 -9.43 4.26
C ILE A 397 18.10 -9.11 4.47
N LEU A 398 17.60 -9.22 5.70
CA LEU A 398 16.22 -8.85 6.01
C LEU A 398 15.90 -7.43 5.51
N LYS A 399 16.77 -6.44 5.77
CA LYS A 399 16.58 -5.05 5.32
C LYS A 399 16.43 -4.94 3.79
N GLU A 400 17.10 -5.80 3.03
CA GLU A 400 17.03 -5.79 1.57
C GLU A 400 15.67 -6.26 1.04
N PHE A 401 15.10 -7.28 1.67
CA PHE A 401 13.86 -7.92 1.24
C PHE A 401 12.61 -7.33 1.90
N SER A 402 12.65 -6.98 3.19
CA SER A 402 11.49 -6.47 3.91
C SER A 402 11.01 -5.09 3.41
N LYS A 403 11.90 -4.30 2.79
CA LYS A 403 11.54 -3.03 2.15
C LYS A 403 10.78 -3.20 0.82
N LYS A 404 10.79 -4.39 0.22
CA LYS A 404 10.01 -4.73 -0.98
C LYS A 404 8.57 -5.10 -0.56
N THR A 405 7.70 -5.31 -1.53
CA THR A 405 6.26 -5.55 -1.32
C THR A 405 5.79 -6.82 -2.02
N GLY A 406 4.67 -7.39 -1.54
CA GLY A 406 3.99 -8.53 -2.16
C GLY A 406 4.74 -9.87 -2.09
N GLN A 407 5.63 -10.06 -1.12
CA GLN A 407 6.45 -11.27 -0.98
C GLN A 407 5.96 -12.19 0.15
N ILE A 408 6.34 -13.47 0.07
CA ILE A 408 6.33 -14.39 1.23
C ILE A 408 7.77 -14.51 1.72
N ILE A 409 8.03 -14.18 2.98
CA ILE A 409 9.38 -14.13 3.57
C ILE A 409 9.47 -15.16 4.70
N SER A 410 10.23 -16.24 4.50
CA SER A 410 10.59 -17.18 5.57
C SER A 410 11.83 -16.65 6.29
N CYS A 411 11.71 -16.42 7.61
CA CYS A 411 12.81 -15.90 8.41
C CYS A 411 13.53 -17.01 9.20
N GLY A 412 14.82 -16.80 9.46
CA GLY A 412 15.58 -17.60 10.42
C GLY A 412 14.99 -17.52 11.83
N GLY A 413 15.12 -18.59 12.61
CA GLY A 413 14.48 -18.67 13.94
C GLY A 413 14.95 -17.57 14.92
N GLY A 414 16.18 -17.08 14.79
CA GLY A 414 16.75 -16.04 15.65
C GLY A 414 16.51 -14.61 15.15
N ILE A 415 15.76 -14.40 14.06
CA ILE A 415 15.54 -13.07 13.49
C ILE A 415 14.97 -12.07 14.51
N VAL A 416 14.21 -12.57 15.49
CA VAL A 416 13.52 -11.77 16.52
C VAL A 416 14.44 -11.28 17.64
N GLU A 417 15.68 -11.77 17.72
CA GLU A 417 16.63 -11.42 18.78
C GLU A 417 17.22 -10.00 18.62
N LYS A 418 17.14 -9.41 17.43
CA LYS A 418 17.53 -8.02 17.17
C LYS A 418 16.28 -7.16 17.09
N GLU A 419 16.11 -6.21 18.02
CA GLU A 419 14.94 -5.33 18.06
C GLU A 419 14.73 -4.55 16.76
N GLU A 420 15.80 -4.12 16.09
CA GLU A 420 15.73 -3.41 14.82
C GLU A 420 15.03 -4.23 13.71
N ASN A 421 15.05 -5.57 13.78
CA ASN A 421 14.34 -6.43 12.83
C ASN A 421 12.81 -6.35 13.00
N TYR A 422 12.31 -6.00 14.20
CA TYR A 422 10.89 -5.73 14.42
C TYR A 422 10.40 -4.62 13.50
N TYR A 423 11.11 -3.49 13.49
CA TYR A 423 10.76 -2.34 12.67
C TYR A 423 10.82 -2.69 11.18
N ARG A 424 11.87 -3.38 10.74
CA ARG A 424 12.06 -3.79 9.33
C ARG A 424 10.95 -4.70 8.83
N LEU A 425 10.51 -5.66 9.64
CA LEU A 425 9.41 -6.55 9.28
C LEU A 425 8.07 -5.79 9.24
N LYS A 426 7.81 -4.94 10.24
CA LYS A 426 6.56 -4.17 10.35
C LYS A 426 6.38 -3.11 9.26
N GLU A 427 7.44 -2.70 8.56
CA GLU A 427 7.35 -1.71 7.48
C GLU A 427 6.32 -2.09 6.41
N ASN A 428 6.38 -3.33 5.93
CA ASN A 428 5.56 -3.81 4.81
C ASN A 428 4.96 -5.21 5.03
N SER A 429 5.04 -5.80 6.22
CA SER A 429 4.62 -7.20 6.43
C SER A 429 3.52 -7.35 7.47
N ILE A 430 2.65 -8.32 7.24
CA ILE A 430 1.93 -9.03 8.31
C ILE A 430 2.85 -10.14 8.80
N ILE A 431 3.16 -10.13 10.10
CA ILE A 431 4.10 -11.06 10.70
C ILE A 431 3.31 -12.25 11.28
N VAL A 432 3.58 -13.45 10.80
CA VAL A 432 2.90 -14.68 11.21
C VAL A 432 3.86 -15.53 12.03
N ASN A 433 3.51 -15.78 13.29
CA ASN A 433 4.21 -16.76 14.11
C ASN A 433 3.70 -18.18 13.80
N VAL A 434 4.60 -19.04 13.32
CA VAL A 434 4.33 -20.46 13.06
C VAL A 434 4.80 -21.28 14.26
N LYS A 435 3.83 -21.70 15.09
CA LYS A 435 4.07 -22.58 16.24
C LYS A 435 4.02 -24.04 15.82
N ARG A 436 4.76 -24.89 16.55
CA ARG A 436 4.77 -26.35 16.44
C ARG A 436 5.31 -26.90 17.77
N ASP A 437 4.83 -28.05 18.22
CA ASP A 437 5.37 -28.69 19.43
C ASP A 437 6.87 -28.91 19.32
N LEU A 438 7.59 -28.73 20.43
CA LEU A 438 9.05 -28.84 20.49
C LEU A 438 9.52 -30.24 20.06
N GLU A 439 8.80 -31.29 20.47
CA GLU A 439 9.05 -32.69 20.11
C GLU A 439 8.96 -32.94 18.60
N ASN A 440 8.21 -32.11 17.89
CA ASN A 440 7.94 -32.23 16.47
C ASN A 440 8.79 -31.29 15.60
N LEU A 441 9.78 -30.58 16.18
CA LEU A 441 10.66 -29.69 15.43
C LEU A 441 11.76 -30.47 14.70
N GLU A 442 11.93 -30.19 13.41
CA GLU A 442 13.05 -30.75 12.62
C GLU A 442 14.40 -30.19 13.09
N ILE A 443 15.32 -31.08 13.46
CA ILE A 443 16.66 -30.75 13.98
C ILE A 443 17.73 -30.83 12.88
N GLU A 444 17.47 -31.57 11.80
CA GLU A 444 18.44 -31.83 10.73
C GLU A 444 18.82 -30.56 9.95
N GLY A 445 20.12 -30.36 9.70
CA GLY A 445 20.64 -29.19 8.99
C GLY A 445 20.57 -27.85 9.74
N ARG A 446 20.27 -27.82 11.05
CA ARG A 446 20.09 -26.57 11.82
C ARG A 446 21.20 -26.39 12.88
N PRO A 447 22.24 -25.57 12.62
CA PRO A 447 23.44 -25.49 13.46
C PRO A 447 23.16 -25.05 14.91
N LEU A 448 22.21 -24.13 15.07
CA LEU A 448 21.83 -23.60 16.38
C LEU A 448 21.01 -24.57 17.23
N SER A 449 20.17 -25.39 16.59
CA SER A 449 19.40 -26.44 17.26
C SER A 449 20.27 -27.61 17.71
N LYS A 450 21.47 -27.76 17.13
CA LYS A 450 22.46 -28.76 17.55
C LYS A 450 23.35 -28.26 18.70
N LYS A 451 23.53 -26.94 18.84
CA LYS A 451 24.41 -26.33 19.83
C LYS A 451 23.71 -26.00 21.16
N TYR A 452 22.44 -25.61 21.10
CA TYR A 452 21.63 -25.27 22.26
C TYR A 452 20.47 -26.24 22.41
N ASP A 453 20.09 -26.52 23.65
CA ASP A 453 18.83 -27.19 23.96
C ASP A 453 17.65 -26.40 23.35
N LEU A 454 16.74 -27.12 22.68
CA LEU A 454 15.57 -26.54 22.03
C LEU A 454 14.66 -25.83 23.03
N GLU A 455 14.56 -26.37 24.25
CA GLU A 455 13.76 -25.77 25.32
C GLU A 455 14.37 -24.43 25.78
N PHE A 456 15.70 -24.37 25.92
CA PHE A 456 16.40 -23.11 26.19
C PHE A 456 16.15 -22.07 25.09
N LEU A 457 16.30 -22.45 23.81
CA LEU A 457 16.04 -21.54 22.69
C LEU A 457 14.59 -21.06 22.64
N TYR A 458 13.63 -21.94 22.92
CA TYR A 458 12.22 -21.60 22.99
C TYR A 458 11.94 -20.58 24.08
N ASN A 459 12.43 -20.83 25.30
CA ASN A 459 12.25 -19.92 26.42
C ASN A 459 12.90 -18.55 26.18
N LYS A 460 14.04 -18.50 25.47
CA LYS A 460 14.67 -17.24 25.05
C LYS A 460 13.83 -16.44 24.05
N ARG A 461 13.06 -17.11 23.17
CA ARG A 461 12.43 -16.46 21.99
C ARG A 461 10.92 -16.33 22.06
N LYS A 462 10.21 -17.07 22.91
CA LYS A 462 8.73 -17.09 22.95
C LYS A 462 8.12 -15.69 23.11
N ASP A 463 8.62 -14.89 24.03
CA ASP A 463 8.11 -13.53 24.28
C ASP A 463 8.46 -12.58 23.13
N LEU A 464 9.57 -12.83 22.43
CA LEU A 464 9.97 -12.07 21.25
C LEU A 464 9.08 -12.40 20.05
N TYR A 465 8.74 -13.68 19.83
CA TYR A 465 7.77 -14.07 18.82
C TYR A 465 6.40 -13.44 19.09
N ASP A 466 5.96 -13.45 20.35
CA ASP A 466 4.70 -12.83 20.77
C ASP A 466 4.71 -11.31 20.60
N LYS A 467 5.84 -10.63 20.86
CA LYS A 467 6.02 -9.20 20.57
C LYS A 467 5.96 -8.90 19.07
N PHE A 468 6.53 -9.76 18.23
CA PHE A 468 6.66 -9.50 16.80
C PHE A 468 5.37 -9.79 16.02
N LYS A 469 4.65 -10.85 16.37
CA LYS A 469 3.55 -11.38 15.57
C LYS A 469 2.37 -10.41 15.43
N ASP A 470 1.73 -10.42 14.27
CA ASP A 470 0.38 -9.91 14.05
C ASP A 470 -0.63 -11.06 14.08
N LEU A 471 -0.23 -12.22 13.56
CA LEU A 471 -1.03 -13.43 13.46
C LEU A 471 -0.26 -14.62 14.03
N GLU A 472 -1.00 -15.64 14.44
CA GLU A 472 -0.44 -16.91 14.91
C GLU A 472 -1.18 -18.07 14.27
N VAL A 473 -0.43 -19.09 13.87
CA VAL A 473 -0.95 -20.39 13.45
C VAL A 473 -0.15 -21.52 14.09
N TYR A 474 -0.78 -22.68 14.17
CA TYR A 474 -0.19 -23.86 14.80
C TYR A 474 -0.06 -24.99 13.76
N ASN A 475 1.18 -25.36 13.43
CA ASN A 475 1.52 -26.26 12.35
C ASN A 475 1.36 -27.74 12.74
N THR A 476 0.22 -28.32 12.37
CA THR A 476 -0.02 -29.78 12.36
C THR A 476 -0.11 -30.35 10.95
N ASP A 477 -0.51 -29.54 9.97
CA ASP A 477 -0.69 -29.90 8.56
C ASP A 477 -0.40 -28.68 7.70
N LEU A 478 0.53 -28.81 6.77
CA LEU A 478 1.06 -27.67 6.01
C LEU A 478 -0.02 -27.02 5.12
N ASP A 479 -0.87 -27.81 4.47
CA ASP A 479 -1.90 -27.29 3.56
C ASP A 479 -3.02 -26.58 4.31
N LYS A 480 -3.44 -27.15 5.45
CA LYS A 480 -4.43 -26.50 6.33
C LYS A 480 -3.88 -25.20 6.91
N CYS A 481 -2.63 -25.21 7.38
CA CYS A 481 -2.01 -24.00 7.91
C CYS A 481 -1.80 -22.92 6.85
N ALA A 482 -1.46 -23.29 5.61
CA ALA A 482 -1.34 -22.32 4.53
C ALA A 482 -2.69 -21.63 4.26
N LYS A 483 -3.77 -22.41 4.17
CA LYS A 483 -5.13 -21.87 4.03
C LYS A 483 -5.53 -20.97 5.20
N GLU A 484 -5.25 -21.38 6.43
CA GLU A 484 -5.53 -20.58 7.63
C GLU A 484 -4.78 -19.24 7.60
N ILE A 485 -3.51 -19.23 7.18
CA ILE A 485 -2.73 -17.99 7.02
C ILE A 485 -3.37 -17.10 5.96
N GLU A 486 -3.76 -17.65 4.80
CA GLU A 486 -4.40 -16.88 3.72
C GLU A 486 -5.71 -16.22 4.20
N GLU A 487 -6.57 -17.00 4.85
CA GLU A 487 -7.84 -16.52 5.42
C GLU A 487 -7.58 -15.40 6.43
N LYS A 488 -6.74 -15.63 7.44
CA LYS A 488 -6.39 -14.64 8.46
C LYS A 488 -5.73 -13.39 7.85
N PHE A 489 -4.91 -13.54 6.81
CA PHE A 489 -4.29 -12.40 6.12
C PHE A 489 -5.35 -11.52 5.44
N TYR A 490 -6.32 -12.13 4.73
CA TYR A 490 -7.37 -11.37 4.06
C TYR A 490 -8.37 -10.74 5.05
N GLU A 491 -8.66 -11.41 6.16
CA GLU A 491 -9.46 -10.86 7.25
C GLU A 491 -8.77 -9.67 7.91
N ASN A 492 -7.47 -9.78 8.21
CA ASN A 492 -6.68 -8.72 8.82
C ASN A 492 -6.64 -7.43 7.99
N ILE A 493 -6.68 -7.55 6.65
CA ILE A 493 -6.71 -6.40 5.75
C ILE A 493 -8.10 -5.77 5.65
N SER A 494 -9.15 -6.57 5.86
CA SER A 494 -10.53 -6.13 5.68
C SER A 494 -11.08 -5.42 6.93
N ASN A 495 -10.50 -5.70 8.10
CA ASN A 495 -10.76 -5.04 9.39
C ASN A 495 -9.89 -3.78 9.54
#